data_AF-A0A5D0RT07-F1
#
_entry.id   AF-A0A5D0RT07-F1
#
_cell.length_a   1.000
_cell.length_b   1.000
_cell.length_c   1.000
_cell.angle_alpha   90.00
_cell.angle_beta   90.00
_cell.angle_gamma   90.00
#
_symmetry.space_group_name_H-M   'P 1'
#
loop_
_entity.id
_entity.type
_entity.pdbx_description
1 polymer ?
#
loop_
_entity_poly.entity_id
_entity_poly.type
_entity_poly.pdbx_seq_one_letter_code
_entity_poly.pdbx_strand_id
1 'polypeptide(L)'
;MNSTYLELLEEINKIPVIDTHEHLVHSEELLDGRDDVLQEFLLHYMSSDLISSGLKPVDLEKAKDRDKPLLERWRLIEPYWEFCRYTGHGRALDEAVKRIYGFDEINADTIEDLGYKFKKANKPGHMKDVLKDICNIELSILDPWTGMYECDRNLFRRVWQPQNYLIALPYESDVLSWLEDRYSIKIESLEGWLEAFETELEENLNNGIIGLKSTIAYHRSLKFEEVDYSKAAKGFAEAYKLWDQWGHRHKYNIVLPLYVQDYIMHHILSVANKKKLFIQFHTGLLEGNRGILSNSNP
;
A
#
# COMPACT_ATOMS: atom_id res chain seq x y z
N MET A 1 9.74 29.83 -22.39
CA MET A 1 8.57 29.36 -21.63
C MET A 1 7.57 30.51 -21.52
N ASN A 2 6.28 30.23 -21.45
CA ASN A 2 5.21 31.24 -21.37
C ASN A 2 5.22 31.92 -19.98
N SER A 3 5.13 33.27 -19.91
CA SER A 3 5.12 34.03 -18.64
C SER A 3 4.03 33.55 -17.69
N THR A 4 2.82 33.33 -18.23
CA THR A 4 1.68 32.84 -17.46
C THR A 4 1.92 31.46 -16.85
N TYR A 5 2.65 30.58 -17.56
CA TYR A 5 3.00 29.26 -17.02
C TYR A 5 3.93 29.39 -15.81
N LEU A 6 4.94 30.26 -15.89
CA LEU A 6 5.90 30.45 -14.80
C LEU A 6 5.24 31.10 -13.58
N GLU A 7 4.38 32.09 -13.79
CA GLU A 7 3.60 32.74 -12.73
C GLU A 7 2.68 31.74 -12.01
N LEU A 8 1.94 30.91 -12.76
CA LEU A 8 1.08 29.88 -12.18
C LEU A 8 1.89 28.82 -11.42
N LEU A 9 3.02 28.37 -11.98
CA LEU A 9 3.88 27.39 -11.33
C LEU A 9 4.45 27.93 -10.02
N GLU A 10 4.86 29.19 -9.99
CA GLU A 10 5.36 29.82 -8.77
C GLU A 10 4.28 29.88 -7.67
N GLU A 11 3.05 30.25 -8.00
CA GLU A 11 1.95 30.27 -7.04
C GLU A 11 1.54 28.87 -6.58
N ILE A 12 1.49 27.88 -7.49
CA ILE A 12 1.16 26.49 -7.15
C ILE A 12 2.21 25.88 -6.22
N ASN A 13 3.50 26.15 -6.45
CA ASN A 13 4.59 25.63 -5.62
C ASN A 13 4.54 26.12 -4.16
N LYS A 14 3.85 27.24 -3.88
CA LYS A 14 3.65 27.77 -2.52
C LYS A 14 2.57 27.00 -1.75
N ILE A 15 1.70 26.27 -2.44
CA ILE A 15 0.58 25.56 -1.82
C ILE A 15 1.10 24.27 -1.17
N PRO A 16 0.89 24.05 0.14
CA PRO A 16 1.22 22.79 0.78
C PRO A 16 0.45 21.62 0.18
N VAL A 17 1.15 20.52 -0.06
CA VAL A 17 0.58 19.31 -0.65
C VAL A 17 -0.01 18.42 0.44
N ILE A 18 -1.23 17.94 0.21
CA ILE A 18 -1.79 16.80 0.92
C ILE A 18 -1.65 15.58 0.01
N ASP A 19 -0.73 14.71 0.38
CA ASP A 19 -0.50 13.46 -0.32
C ASP A 19 -1.55 12.43 0.10
N THR A 20 -2.49 12.17 -0.82
CA THR A 20 -3.70 11.41 -0.49
C THR A 20 -3.50 9.89 -0.45
N HIS A 21 -2.32 9.37 -0.81
CA HIS A 21 -2.04 7.92 -0.78
C HIS A 21 -0.54 7.64 -0.80
N GLU A 22 -0.04 6.93 0.21
CA GLU A 22 1.39 6.59 0.32
C GLU A 22 1.62 5.24 1.04
N HIS A 23 2.75 4.60 0.76
CA HIS A 23 3.21 3.35 1.34
C HIS A 23 4.57 3.47 2.07
N LEU A 24 5.00 4.69 2.40
CA LEU A 24 6.14 4.96 3.27
C LEU A 24 6.03 4.22 4.61
N VAL A 25 7.18 4.05 5.27
CA VAL A 25 7.22 3.60 6.66
C VAL A 25 6.47 4.58 7.56
N HIS A 26 5.80 4.05 8.58
CA HIS A 26 4.88 4.85 9.41
C HIS A 26 5.58 5.66 10.52
N SER A 27 6.89 5.50 10.69
CA SER A 27 7.72 6.21 11.68
C SER A 27 9.14 6.36 11.15
N GLU A 28 9.79 7.49 11.45
CA GLU A 28 11.19 7.72 11.06
C GLU A 28 12.18 6.76 11.74
N GLU A 29 11.78 6.16 12.86
CA GLU A 29 12.58 5.13 13.55
C GLU A 29 12.80 3.89 12.67
N LEU A 30 11.88 3.63 11.73
CA LEU A 30 11.95 2.50 10.80
C LEU A 30 12.86 2.77 9.59
N LEU A 31 13.48 3.94 9.51
CA LEU A 31 14.55 4.19 8.54
C LEU A 31 15.86 3.54 8.97
N ASP A 32 16.05 3.27 10.26
CA ASP A 32 17.27 2.65 10.75
C ASP A 32 17.48 1.28 10.09
N GLY A 33 18.70 1.02 9.63
CA GLY A 33 19.05 -0.17 8.86
C GLY A 33 18.66 -0.17 7.37
N ARG A 34 17.89 0.82 6.87
CA ARG A 34 17.66 1.03 5.43
C ARG A 34 18.79 1.85 4.81
N ASP A 35 20.00 1.30 4.80
CA ASP A 35 21.22 2.05 4.46
C ASP A 35 21.83 1.71 3.09
N ASP A 36 21.14 0.93 2.26
CA ASP A 36 21.58 0.56 0.92
C ASP A 36 20.72 1.19 -0.18
N VAL A 37 21.32 2.08 -0.97
CA VAL A 37 20.62 2.84 -2.02
C VAL A 37 20.04 1.97 -3.12
N LEU A 38 20.72 0.87 -3.52
CA LEU A 38 20.22 0.00 -4.57
C LEU A 38 19.10 -0.91 -4.06
N GLN A 39 19.16 -1.39 -2.82
CA GLN A 39 18.01 -2.10 -2.24
C GLN A 39 16.77 -1.22 -2.21
N GLU A 40 16.92 0.05 -1.84
CA GLU A 40 15.81 1.00 -1.80
C GLU A 40 15.26 1.27 -3.21
N PHE A 41 16.12 1.69 -4.14
CA PHE A 41 15.66 2.13 -5.47
C PHE A 41 15.15 0.97 -6.33
N LEU A 42 15.61 -0.26 -6.08
CA LEU A 42 15.19 -1.45 -6.82
C LEU A 42 14.06 -2.21 -6.11
N LEU A 43 13.47 -1.66 -5.04
CA LEU A 43 12.40 -2.34 -4.29
C LEU A 43 11.15 -2.59 -5.14
N HIS A 44 10.77 -1.62 -5.98
CA HIS A 44 9.54 -1.64 -6.78
C HIS A 44 9.80 -1.34 -8.26
N TYR A 45 9.28 -0.22 -8.78
CA TYR A 45 9.06 -0.02 -10.21
C TYR A 45 10.31 0.08 -11.07
N MET A 46 11.41 0.67 -10.57
CA MET A 46 12.65 0.72 -11.33
C MET A 46 13.16 -0.68 -11.67
N SER A 47 12.97 -1.65 -10.77
CA SER A 47 13.34 -3.04 -11.06
C SER A 47 12.51 -3.64 -12.21
N SER A 48 11.24 -3.25 -12.35
CA SER A 48 10.39 -3.67 -13.47
C SER A 48 10.85 -3.08 -14.81
N ASP A 49 11.30 -1.82 -14.81
CA ASP A 49 11.88 -1.18 -16.01
C ASP A 49 13.16 -1.90 -16.44
N LEU A 50 14.06 -2.20 -15.49
CA LEU A 50 15.30 -2.92 -15.78
C LEU A 50 15.05 -4.32 -16.36
N ILE A 51 14.11 -5.08 -15.79
CA ILE A 51 13.75 -6.40 -16.35
C ILE A 51 13.16 -6.24 -17.75
N SER A 52 12.30 -5.24 -17.95
CA SER A 52 11.65 -4.98 -19.25
C SER A 52 12.64 -4.53 -20.33
N SER A 53 13.74 -3.87 -19.96
CA SER A 53 14.83 -3.52 -20.88
C SER A 53 15.80 -4.67 -21.18
N GLY A 54 15.61 -5.82 -20.54
CA GLY A 54 16.35 -7.05 -20.83
C GLY A 54 17.31 -7.52 -19.73
N LEU A 55 17.33 -6.87 -18.55
CA LEU A 55 18.10 -7.35 -17.41
C LEU A 55 17.57 -8.72 -16.97
N LYS A 56 18.48 -9.66 -16.72
CA LYS A 56 18.08 -10.98 -16.21
C LYS A 56 17.69 -10.88 -14.73
N PRO A 57 16.63 -11.58 -14.26
CA PRO A 57 16.24 -11.59 -12.86
C PRO A 57 17.39 -11.96 -11.91
N VAL A 58 18.26 -12.91 -12.30
CA VAL A 58 19.43 -13.30 -11.50
C VAL A 58 20.44 -12.17 -11.30
N ASP A 59 20.57 -11.27 -12.27
CA ASP A 59 21.50 -10.13 -12.17
C ASP A 59 20.87 -8.97 -11.39
N LEU A 60 19.54 -8.80 -11.47
CA LEU A 60 18.79 -7.91 -10.58
C LEU A 60 18.95 -8.33 -9.10
N GLU A 61 18.80 -9.62 -8.78
CA GLU A 61 18.98 -10.11 -7.41
C GLU A 61 20.42 -9.86 -6.90
N LYS A 62 21.43 -10.03 -7.77
CA LYS A 62 22.81 -9.66 -7.41
C LYS A 62 22.97 -8.15 -7.17
N ALA A 63 22.25 -7.30 -7.91
CA ALA A 63 22.29 -5.86 -7.72
C ALA A 63 21.64 -5.41 -6.39
N LYS A 64 20.69 -6.21 -5.87
CA LYS A 64 20.06 -6.01 -4.54
C LYS A 64 20.88 -6.59 -3.38
N ASP A 65 21.92 -7.38 -3.66
CA ASP A 65 22.70 -8.08 -2.64
C ASP A 65 23.69 -7.15 -1.91
N ARG A 66 23.28 -6.56 -0.79
CA ARG A 66 24.08 -5.60 0.00
C ARG A 66 25.42 -6.14 0.52
N ASP A 67 25.65 -7.45 0.48
CA ASP A 67 26.92 -8.06 0.89
C ASP A 67 28.03 -7.85 -0.16
N LYS A 68 27.68 -7.38 -1.37
CA LYS A 68 28.62 -7.04 -2.44
C LYS A 68 28.91 -5.52 -2.54
N PRO A 69 30.11 -5.12 -3.00
CA PRO A 69 30.45 -3.72 -3.22
C PRO A 69 29.44 -3.00 -4.12
N LEU A 70 29.08 -1.77 -3.74
CA LEU A 70 28.04 -0.98 -4.41
C LEU A 70 28.35 -0.76 -5.90
N LEU A 71 29.58 -0.37 -6.24
CA LEU A 71 29.98 -0.14 -7.62
C LEU A 71 29.94 -1.41 -8.49
N GLU A 72 30.27 -2.58 -7.92
CA GLU A 72 30.17 -3.85 -8.64
C GLU A 72 28.72 -4.20 -8.97
N ARG A 73 27.80 -3.94 -8.03
CA ARG A 73 26.37 -4.12 -8.23
C ARG A 73 25.79 -3.14 -9.24
N TRP A 74 26.21 -1.88 -9.17
CA TRP A 74 25.82 -0.85 -10.14
C TRP A 74 26.19 -1.24 -11.58
N ARG A 75 27.42 -1.71 -11.80
CA ARG A 75 27.89 -2.13 -13.13
C ARG A 75 27.04 -3.24 -13.78
N LEU A 76 26.35 -4.06 -12.99
CA LEU A 76 25.44 -5.08 -13.51
C LEU A 76 24.19 -4.46 -14.16
N ILE A 77 23.72 -3.34 -13.61
CA ILE A 77 22.47 -2.71 -14.01
C ILE A 77 22.67 -1.47 -14.88
N GLU A 78 23.84 -0.83 -14.84
CA GLU A 78 24.14 0.44 -15.52
C GLU A 78 23.72 0.48 -17.01
N PRO A 79 24.02 -0.52 -17.86
CA PRO A 79 23.60 -0.48 -19.27
C PRO A 79 22.07 -0.44 -19.45
N TYR A 80 21.35 -1.08 -18.54
CA TYR A 80 19.89 -1.13 -18.53
C TYR A 80 19.31 0.12 -17.86
N TRP A 81 20.00 0.65 -16.84
CA TRP A 81 19.65 1.89 -16.16
C TRP A 81 19.66 3.06 -17.15
N GLU A 82 20.70 3.18 -17.99
CA GLU A 82 20.77 4.26 -18.99
C GLU A 82 19.62 4.19 -20.00
N PHE A 83 19.17 2.99 -20.35
CA PHE A 83 17.98 2.83 -21.20
C PHE A 83 16.70 3.25 -20.47
N CYS A 84 16.61 2.97 -19.17
CA CYS A 84 15.45 3.25 -18.33
C CYS A 84 15.44 4.66 -17.73
N ARG A 85 16.54 5.42 -17.77
CA ARG A 85 16.68 6.74 -17.14
C ARG A 85 15.57 7.72 -17.54
N TYR A 86 15.09 7.62 -18.78
CA TYR A 86 14.05 8.50 -19.32
C TYR A 86 12.62 8.01 -19.07
N THR A 87 12.42 6.85 -18.43
CA THR A 87 11.09 6.40 -17.99
C THR A 87 10.59 7.29 -16.86
N GLY A 88 9.31 7.16 -16.50
CA GLY A 88 8.75 7.87 -15.34
C GLY A 88 9.51 7.56 -14.05
N HIS A 89 9.92 6.30 -13.85
CA HIS A 89 10.65 5.87 -12.65
C HIS A 89 12.09 6.39 -12.63
N GLY A 90 12.81 6.27 -13.76
CA GLY A 90 14.18 6.78 -13.88
C GLY A 90 14.24 8.29 -13.64
N ARG A 91 13.34 9.05 -14.26
CA ARG A 91 13.25 10.51 -14.07
C ARG A 91 12.89 10.90 -12.64
N ALA A 92 12.00 10.14 -11.99
CA ALA A 92 11.65 10.39 -10.58
C ALA A 92 12.85 10.16 -9.65
N LEU A 93 13.66 9.13 -9.90
CA LEU A 93 14.87 8.87 -9.12
C LEU A 93 15.96 9.91 -9.36
N ASP A 94 16.21 10.31 -10.60
CA ASP A 94 17.17 11.39 -10.91
C ASP A 94 16.77 12.70 -10.23
N GLU A 95 15.48 13.07 -10.27
CA GLU A 95 14.97 14.26 -9.58
C GLU A 95 15.12 14.16 -8.05
N ALA A 96 14.82 12.98 -7.48
CA ALA A 96 14.98 12.73 -6.05
C ALA A 96 16.44 12.87 -5.61
N VAL A 97 17.39 12.25 -6.33
CA VAL A 97 18.81 12.34 -5.94
C VAL A 97 19.38 13.74 -6.11
N LYS A 98 18.90 14.48 -7.11
CA LYS A 98 19.27 15.88 -7.31
C LYS A 98 18.82 16.74 -6.16
N ARG A 99 17.54 16.67 -5.78
CA ARG A 99 16.97 17.53 -4.74
C ARG A 99 17.39 17.13 -3.32
N ILE A 100 17.53 15.84 -3.05
CA ILE A 100 17.82 15.33 -1.71
C ILE A 100 19.33 15.23 -1.46
N TYR A 101 20.10 14.77 -2.45
CA TYR A 101 21.53 14.46 -2.28
C TYR A 101 22.46 15.35 -3.11
N GLY A 102 21.95 16.16 -4.02
CA GLY A 102 22.73 17.12 -4.82
C GLY A 102 23.51 16.51 -5.97
N PHE A 103 23.08 15.36 -6.52
CA PHE A 103 23.69 14.74 -7.71
C PHE A 103 22.76 14.89 -8.91
N ASP A 104 23.27 15.41 -10.03
CA ASP A 104 22.45 15.60 -11.23
C ASP A 104 21.99 14.28 -11.87
N GLU A 105 22.77 13.21 -11.69
CA GLU A 105 22.50 11.90 -12.24
C GLU A 105 23.11 10.77 -11.41
N ILE A 106 22.48 9.59 -11.48
CA ILE A 106 22.99 8.34 -10.89
C ILE A 106 23.83 7.61 -11.96
N ASN A 107 25.15 7.51 -11.79
CA ASN A 107 26.06 6.83 -12.72
C ASN A 107 27.25 6.21 -11.96
N ALA A 108 28.18 5.55 -12.66
CA ALA A 108 29.35 4.94 -12.02
C ALA A 108 30.24 5.94 -11.24
N ASP A 109 30.27 7.21 -11.64
CA ASP A 109 31.06 8.26 -11.00
C ASP A 109 30.38 8.82 -9.74
N THR A 110 29.04 8.75 -9.64
CA THR A 110 28.27 9.32 -8.53
C THR A 110 27.75 8.29 -7.53
N ILE A 111 27.64 7.02 -7.92
CA ILE A 111 26.91 6.00 -7.13
C ILE A 111 27.51 5.76 -5.73
N GLU A 112 28.83 5.80 -5.58
CA GLU A 112 29.48 5.56 -4.28
C GLU A 112 29.24 6.72 -3.31
N ASP A 113 29.42 7.96 -3.77
CA ASP A 113 29.15 9.16 -2.97
C ASP A 113 27.65 9.30 -2.66
N LEU A 114 26.78 8.93 -3.60
CA LEU A 114 25.34 8.84 -3.38
C LEU A 114 25.02 7.81 -2.28
N GLY A 115 25.59 6.61 -2.35
CA GLY A 115 25.42 5.58 -1.34
C GLY A 115 25.85 6.05 0.05
N TYR A 116 26.97 6.77 0.15
CA TYR A 116 27.43 7.38 1.40
C TYR A 116 26.42 8.42 1.94
N LYS A 117 25.95 9.35 1.09
CA LYS A 117 24.98 10.38 1.51
C LYS A 117 23.64 9.75 1.90
N PHE A 118 23.15 8.79 1.13
CA PHE A 118 21.93 8.04 1.41
C PHE A 118 21.98 7.39 2.79
N LYS A 119 23.02 6.61 3.06
CA LYS A 119 23.25 5.95 4.36
C LYS A 119 23.32 6.95 5.53
N LYS A 120 23.98 8.08 5.33
CA LYS A 120 24.10 9.12 6.37
C LYS A 120 22.78 9.85 6.65
N ALA A 121 21.94 9.97 5.63
CA ALA A 121 20.66 10.65 5.69
C ALA A 121 19.57 9.78 6.31
N ASN A 122 19.52 8.48 6.04
CA ASN A 122 18.42 7.60 6.47
C ASN A 122 18.43 7.31 8.00
N LYS A 123 17.91 8.26 8.76
CA LYS A 123 17.77 8.25 10.22
C LYS A 123 16.65 9.24 10.63
N PRO A 124 16.22 9.26 11.90
CA PRO A 124 15.23 10.23 12.38
C PRO A 124 15.59 11.68 12.02
N GLY A 125 14.58 12.41 11.52
CA GLY A 125 14.66 13.73 10.89
C GLY A 125 14.54 13.71 9.37
N HIS A 126 14.96 12.62 8.71
CA HIS A 126 15.08 12.61 7.25
C HIS A 126 13.75 12.70 6.50
N MET A 127 12.73 11.97 6.95
CA MET A 127 11.42 12.03 6.28
C MET A 127 10.80 13.40 6.48
N LYS A 128 10.98 14.02 7.65
CA LYS A 128 10.55 15.40 7.86
C LYS A 128 11.25 16.35 6.89
N ASP A 129 12.58 16.29 6.79
CA ASP A 129 13.36 17.16 5.89
C ASP A 129 12.91 16.99 4.43
N VAL A 130 12.69 15.74 3.98
CA VAL A 130 12.26 15.46 2.61
C VAL A 130 10.80 15.87 2.38
N LEU A 131 9.87 15.36 3.19
CA LEU A 131 8.44 15.57 2.97
C LEU A 131 8.06 17.04 3.21
N LYS A 132 8.49 17.65 4.31
CA LYS A 132 8.11 19.01 4.68
C LYS A 132 8.95 20.04 3.93
N ASP A 133 10.26 19.98 4.10
CA ASP A 133 11.12 21.11 3.72
C ASP A 133 11.47 21.08 2.23
N ILE A 134 11.72 19.90 1.66
CA ILE A 134 12.01 19.76 0.23
C ILE A 134 10.72 19.73 -0.58
N CYS A 135 9.75 18.88 -0.22
CA CYS A 135 8.56 18.60 -1.03
C CYS A 135 7.34 19.47 -0.70
N ASN A 136 7.35 20.24 0.39
CA ASN A 136 6.19 21.02 0.87
C ASN A 136 4.93 20.15 1.07
N ILE A 137 5.10 18.88 1.48
CA ILE A 137 4.02 17.95 1.82
C ILE A 137 3.65 18.14 3.29
N GLU A 138 2.47 18.68 3.52
CA GLU A 138 1.94 18.91 4.87
C GLU A 138 1.47 17.60 5.52
N LEU A 139 0.97 16.65 4.75
CA LEU A 139 0.45 15.40 5.30
C LEU A 139 0.41 14.33 4.21
N SER A 140 0.85 13.12 4.52
CA SER A 140 0.58 11.93 3.69
C SER A 140 -0.45 11.01 4.35
N ILE A 141 -1.31 10.40 3.54
CA ILE A 141 -2.27 9.38 3.97
C ILE A 141 -1.69 8.01 3.65
N LEU A 142 -1.26 7.30 4.69
CA LEU A 142 -0.69 5.97 4.58
C LEU A 142 -1.78 4.92 4.34
N ASP A 143 -1.54 4.06 3.37
CA ASP A 143 -2.25 2.80 3.18
C ASP A 143 -1.39 1.65 3.75
N PRO A 144 -1.72 1.14 4.96
CA PRO A 144 -0.99 0.06 5.59
C PRO A 144 -1.10 -1.23 4.79
N TRP A 145 0.04 -1.84 4.48
CA TRP A 145 0.09 -3.29 4.21
C TRP A 145 0.12 -4.11 5.50
N THR A 146 0.29 -3.47 6.66
CA THR A 146 0.44 -4.10 7.98
C THR A 146 -0.72 -3.75 8.91
N GLY A 147 -1.08 -4.66 9.83
CA GLY A 147 -2.15 -4.45 10.83
C GLY A 147 -1.78 -3.53 12.01
N MET A 148 -0.69 -2.77 11.91
CA MET A 148 -0.31 -1.78 12.92
C MET A 148 -0.82 -0.41 12.49
N TYR A 149 -1.56 0.28 13.37
CA TYR A 149 -2.23 1.56 13.07
C TYR A 149 -1.50 2.79 13.62
N GLU A 150 -0.45 2.60 14.42
CA GLU A 150 0.40 3.68 14.92
C GLU A 150 1.17 4.35 13.77
N CYS A 151 1.31 5.67 13.80
CA CYS A 151 2.16 6.43 12.88
C CYS A 151 2.58 7.75 13.51
N ASP A 152 3.63 8.38 12.98
CA ASP A 152 3.95 9.77 13.33
C ASP A 152 2.82 10.69 12.84
N ARG A 153 1.99 11.15 13.78
CA ARG A 153 0.84 12.02 13.51
C ARG A 153 1.22 13.43 13.03
N ASN A 154 2.50 13.81 13.04
CA ASN A 154 2.97 15.06 12.45
C ASN A 154 3.19 14.94 10.92
N LEU A 155 3.40 13.71 10.43
CA LEU A 155 3.65 13.42 9.03
C LEU A 155 2.46 12.70 8.37
N PHE A 156 1.75 11.87 9.13
CA PHE A 156 0.84 10.87 8.56
C PHE A 156 -0.56 10.88 9.16
N ARG A 157 -1.52 10.49 8.31
CA ARG A 157 -2.78 9.86 8.71
C ARG A 157 -2.87 8.50 8.02
N ARG A 158 -3.84 7.66 8.42
CA ARG A 158 -3.99 6.32 7.83
C ARG A 158 -5.40 6.05 7.36
N VAL A 159 -5.51 5.20 6.35
CA VAL A 159 -6.74 4.52 5.97
C VAL A 159 -6.69 3.06 6.43
N TRP A 160 -7.84 2.41 6.48
CA TRP A 160 -7.94 0.98 6.78
C TRP A 160 -8.63 0.21 5.66
N GLN A 161 -8.17 -1.01 5.39
CA GLN A 161 -8.74 -1.91 4.38
C GLN A 161 -9.59 -3.00 5.03
N PRO A 162 -10.93 -2.88 5.08
CA PRO A 162 -11.82 -3.89 5.69
C PRO A 162 -12.05 -5.12 4.78
N GLN A 163 -11.17 -5.39 3.81
CA GLN A 163 -11.43 -6.36 2.75
C GLN A 163 -11.45 -7.82 3.23
N ASN A 164 -10.83 -8.11 4.37
CA ASN A 164 -10.91 -9.43 5.00
C ASN A 164 -12.34 -9.81 5.41
N TYR A 165 -13.24 -8.83 5.57
CA TYR A 165 -14.66 -9.09 5.80
C TYR A 165 -15.40 -9.59 4.54
N LEU A 166 -14.84 -9.35 3.35
CA LEU A 166 -15.36 -9.87 2.08
C LEU A 166 -14.64 -11.15 1.68
N ILE A 167 -13.32 -11.08 1.60
CA ILE A 167 -12.44 -12.19 1.19
C ILE A 167 -11.29 -12.22 2.20
N ALA A 168 -11.38 -13.13 3.16
CA ALA A 168 -10.35 -13.33 4.16
C ALA A 168 -9.11 -14.01 3.53
N LEU A 169 -7.96 -13.33 3.58
CA LEU A 169 -6.70 -13.80 2.98
C LEU A 169 -5.53 -13.70 3.98
N PRO A 170 -4.50 -14.57 3.85
CA PRO A 170 -4.44 -15.75 2.99
C PRO A 170 -5.43 -16.85 3.43
N TYR A 171 -5.71 -17.85 2.60
CA TYR A 171 -6.70 -18.88 2.95
C TYR A 171 -6.27 -19.71 4.17
N GLU A 172 -4.96 -19.88 4.37
CA GLU A 172 -4.32 -20.63 5.47
C GLU A 172 -4.22 -19.85 6.79
N SER A 173 -5.02 -18.79 6.96
CA SER A 173 -5.22 -18.11 8.24
C SER A 173 -6.65 -18.29 8.72
N ASP A 174 -6.98 -17.85 9.93
CA ASP A 174 -8.35 -17.87 10.46
C ASP A 174 -8.69 -16.53 11.13
N VAL A 175 -9.19 -15.60 10.33
CA VAL A 175 -9.63 -14.28 10.79
C VAL A 175 -10.87 -14.39 11.67
N LEU A 176 -11.73 -15.40 11.47
CA LEU A 176 -12.96 -15.54 12.23
C LEU A 176 -12.62 -15.82 13.69
N SER A 177 -11.83 -16.85 13.96
CA SER A 177 -11.42 -17.15 15.33
C SER A 177 -10.58 -16.02 15.94
N TRP A 178 -9.73 -15.35 15.15
CA TRP A 178 -8.97 -14.19 15.62
C TRP A 178 -9.88 -13.04 16.07
N LEU A 179 -10.95 -12.75 15.32
CA LEU A 179 -11.94 -11.73 15.67
C LEU A 179 -12.74 -12.13 16.92
N GLU A 180 -13.15 -13.40 17.02
CA GLU A 180 -13.85 -13.91 18.20
C GLU A 180 -13.00 -13.74 19.47
N ASP A 181 -11.72 -14.12 19.41
CA ASP A 181 -10.79 -14.00 20.53
C ASP A 181 -10.48 -12.53 20.86
N ARG A 182 -10.22 -11.69 19.84
CA ARG A 182 -9.84 -10.28 20.02
C ARG A 182 -10.97 -9.46 20.63
N TYR A 183 -12.19 -9.64 20.13
CA TYR A 183 -13.34 -8.81 20.50
C TYR A 183 -14.30 -9.49 21.46
N SER A 184 -14.05 -10.75 21.84
CA SER A 184 -14.97 -11.55 22.66
C SER A 184 -16.38 -11.62 22.06
N ILE A 185 -16.47 -11.64 20.73
CA ILE A 185 -17.72 -11.76 19.96
C ILE A 185 -17.88 -13.21 19.53
N LYS A 186 -19.12 -13.72 19.49
CA LYS A 186 -19.42 -15.04 18.93
C LYS A 186 -19.85 -14.89 17.47
N ILE A 187 -19.07 -15.41 16.54
CA ILE A 187 -19.32 -15.28 15.09
C ILE A 187 -19.83 -16.63 14.56
N GLU A 188 -21.14 -16.82 14.66
CA GLU A 188 -21.86 -17.99 14.10
C GLU A 188 -22.93 -17.57 13.08
N SER A 189 -23.07 -16.26 12.84
CA SER A 189 -24.08 -15.69 11.96
C SER A 189 -23.56 -14.44 11.25
N LEU A 190 -24.30 -14.00 10.23
CA LEU A 190 -23.96 -12.76 9.52
C LEU A 190 -23.97 -11.57 10.47
N GLU A 191 -24.85 -11.53 11.46
CA GLU A 191 -24.96 -10.43 12.43
C GLU A 191 -23.69 -10.33 13.27
N GLY A 192 -23.19 -11.45 13.80
CA GLY A 192 -21.93 -11.48 14.55
C GLY A 192 -20.73 -11.07 13.69
N TRP A 193 -20.74 -11.41 12.40
CA TRP A 193 -19.71 -10.96 11.46
C TRP A 193 -19.73 -9.45 11.23
N LEU A 194 -20.92 -8.87 11.06
CA LEU A 194 -21.08 -7.41 10.90
C LEU A 194 -20.78 -6.66 12.20
N GLU A 195 -21.13 -7.22 13.35
CA GLU A 195 -20.79 -6.68 14.68
C GLU A 195 -19.27 -6.65 14.89
N ALA A 196 -18.56 -7.71 14.49
CA ALA A 196 -17.10 -7.74 14.52
C ALA A 196 -16.49 -6.64 13.65
N PHE A 197 -17.00 -6.45 12.42
CA PHE A 197 -16.59 -5.34 11.54
C PHE A 197 -16.79 -3.98 12.19
N GLU A 198 -17.98 -3.71 12.72
CA GLU A 198 -18.28 -2.42 13.33
C GLU A 198 -17.42 -2.18 14.58
N THR A 199 -17.15 -3.23 15.37
CA THR A 199 -16.29 -3.16 16.56
C THR A 199 -14.84 -2.85 16.20
N GLU A 200 -14.28 -3.55 15.22
CA GLU A 200 -12.93 -3.26 14.72
C GLU A 200 -12.82 -1.87 14.08
N LEU A 201 -13.86 -1.43 13.36
CA LEU A 201 -13.92 -0.09 12.82
C LEU A 201 -13.84 0.98 13.91
N GLU A 202 -14.59 0.82 15.01
CA GLU A 202 -14.52 1.75 16.14
C GLU A 202 -13.14 1.78 16.79
N GLU A 203 -12.53 0.60 16.99
CA GLU A 203 -11.15 0.52 17.49
C GLU A 203 -10.19 1.29 16.57
N ASN A 204 -10.28 1.08 15.26
CA ASN A 204 -9.40 1.74 14.31
C ASN A 204 -9.62 3.26 14.22
N LEU A 205 -10.87 3.71 14.35
CA LEU A 205 -11.18 5.14 14.43
C LEU A 205 -10.57 5.77 15.69
N ASN A 206 -10.64 5.08 16.84
CA ASN A 206 -9.97 5.51 18.07
C ASN A 206 -8.44 5.55 17.91
N ASN A 207 -7.88 4.67 17.09
CA ASN A 207 -6.46 4.66 16.73
C ASN A 207 -6.08 5.75 15.70
N GLY A 208 -7.05 6.45 15.12
CA GLY A 208 -6.85 7.65 14.31
C GLY A 208 -6.85 7.44 12.81
N ILE A 209 -7.47 6.37 12.30
CA ILE A 209 -7.76 6.28 10.86
C ILE A 209 -8.73 7.40 10.45
N ILE A 210 -8.62 7.86 9.21
CA ILE A 210 -9.44 8.97 8.69
C ILE A 210 -10.39 8.55 7.56
N GLY A 211 -10.29 7.31 7.10
CA GLY A 211 -11.09 6.78 6.00
C GLY A 211 -10.79 5.31 5.73
N LEU A 212 -11.46 4.75 4.74
CA LEU A 212 -11.29 3.37 4.32
C LEU A 212 -10.64 3.29 2.94
N LYS A 213 -10.08 2.13 2.64
CA LYS A 213 -9.50 1.77 1.35
C LYS A 213 -10.01 0.41 0.93
N SER A 214 -10.19 0.21 -0.37
CA SER A 214 -10.48 -1.09 -0.93
C SER A 214 -9.55 -1.38 -2.09
N THR A 215 -8.80 -2.48 -2.00
CA THR A 215 -8.02 -3.03 -3.11
C THR A 215 -8.67 -4.29 -3.69
N ILE A 216 -9.95 -4.52 -3.39
CA ILE A 216 -10.67 -5.76 -3.69
C ILE A 216 -10.79 -6.08 -5.19
N ALA A 217 -10.58 -5.09 -6.07
CA ALA A 217 -10.52 -5.27 -7.52
C ALA A 217 -9.45 -6.28 -7.96
N TYR A 218 -8.39 -6.49 -7.17
CA TYR A 218 -7.40 -7.54 -7.42
C TYR A 218 -7.99 -8.96 -7.30
N HIS A 219 -9.08 -9.13 -6.56
CA HIS A 219 -9.63 -10.44 -6.19
C HIS A 219 -11.01 -10.72 -6.78
N ARG A 220 -11.83 -9.68 -7.00
CA ARG A 220 -13.18 -9.81 -7.56
C ARG A 220 -13.66 -8.52 -8.21
N SER A 221 -14.76 -8.61 -8.94
CA SER A 221 -15.42 -7.44 -9.52
C SER A 221 -15.92 -6.45 -8.45
N LEU A 222 -15.76 -5.17 -8.75
CA LEU A 222 -16.34 -4.02 -8.02
C LEU A 222 -17.85 -3.86 -8.25
N LYS A 223 -18.45 -4.66 -9.13
CA LYS A 223 -19.89 -4.71 -9.31
C LYS A 223 -20.52 -5.46 -8.14
N PHE A 224 -21.07 -4.73 -7.18
CA PHE A 224 -21.76 -5.27 -6.01
C PHE A 224 -23.27 -5.17 -6.21
N GLU A 225 -23.93 -6.31 -6.40
CA GLU A 225 -25.39 -6.34 -6.59
C GLU A 225 -26.12 -6.04 -5.27
N GLU A 226 -27.34 -5.53 -5.35
CA GLU A 226 -28.19 -5.39 -4.16
C GLU A 226 -28.68 -6.77 -3.71
N VAL A 227 -28.55 -7.07 -2.41
CA VAL A 227 -28.88 -8.37 -1.84
C VAL A 227 -29.71 -8.17 -0.58
N ASP A 228 -30.81 -8.92 -0.46
CA ASP A 228 -31.59 -8.93 0.77
C ASP A 228 -30.80 -9.59 1.91
N TYR A 229 -30.87 -8.98 3.09
CA TYR A 229 -30.27 -9.52 4.31
C TYR A 229 -30.65 -11.00 4.56
N SER A 230 -31.92 -11.37 4.37
CA SER A 230 -32.36 -12.76 4.60
C SER A 230 -31.68 -13.78 3.68
N LYS A 231 -31.31 -13.36 2.46
CA LYS A 231 -30.55 -14.18 1.49
C LYS A 231 -29.08 -14.25 1.90
N ALA A 232 -28.48 -13.11 2.24
CA ALA A 232 -27.09 -13.05 2.70
C ALA A 232 -26.87 -13.87 3.99
N ALA A 233 -27.77 -13.76 4.97
CA ALA A 233 -27.69 -14.48 6.24
C ALA A 233 -27.76 -16.01 6.06
N LYS A 234 -28.62 -16.49 5.16
CA LYS A 234 -28.67 -17.92 4.78
C LYS A 234 -27.36 -18.37 4.15
N GLY A 235 -26.83 -17.60 3.20
CA GLY A 235 -25.56 -17.91 2.55
C GLY A 235 -24.37 -17.94 3.51
N PHE A 236 -24.34 -17.01 4.46
CA PHE A 236 -23.34 -17.00 5.52
C PHE A 236 -23.46 -18.25 6.40
N ALA A 237 -24.67 -18.58 6.88
CA ALA A 237 -24.88 -19.77 7.72
C ALA A 237 -24.49 -21.07 7.02
N GLU A 238 -24.75 -21.20 5.71
CA GLU A 238 -24.32 -22.35 4.91
C GLU A 238 -22.79 -22.41 4.81
N ALA A 239 -22.13 -21.29 4.52
CA ALA A 239 -20.67 -21.21 4.46
C ALA A 239 -20.01 -21.52 5.81
N TYR A 240 -20.55 -20.97 6.90
CA TYR A 240 -20.09 -21.20 8.26
C TYR A 240 -20.22 -22.67 8.64
N LYS A 241 -21.39 -23.28 8.37
CA LYS A 241 -21.62 -24.70 8.65
C LYS A 241 -20.64 -25.60 7.92
N LEU A 242 -20.36 -25.34 6.63
CA LEU A 242 -19.39 -26.13 5.87
C LEU A 242 -17.97 -25.95 6.42
N TRP A 243 -17.60 -24.71 6.72
CA TRP A 243 -16.30 -24.37 7.31
C TRP A 243 -16.07 -25.09 8.64
N ASP A 244 -17.06 -25.06 9.54
CA ASP A 244 -16.99 -25.75 10.84
C ASP A 244 -16.97 -27.28 10.68
N GLN A 245 -17.82 -27.84 9.81
CA GLN A 245 -17.85 -29.28 9.54
C GLN A 245 -16.55 -29.83 8.96
N TRP A 246 -15.81 -29.01 8.21
CA TRP A 246 -14.49 -29.37 7.71
C TRP A 246 -13.37 -29.20 8.76
N GLY A 247 -13.70 -28.73 9.97
CA GLY A 247 -12.73 -28.54 11.06
C GLY A 247 -11.70 -27.47 10.73
N HIS A 248 -12.11 -26.43 10.01
CA HIS A 248 -11.25 -25.33 9.58
C HIS A 248 -10.96 -24.31 10.68
N ARG A 249 -11.65 -24.38 11.81
CA ARG A 249 -11.40 -23.53 12.98
C ARG A 249 -9.93 -23.58 13.39
N HIS A 250 -9.35 -22.41 13.59
CA HIS A 250 -7.94 -22.10 13.84
C HIS A 250 -6.97 -22.54 12.73
N LYS A 251 -7.44 -22.81 11.51
CA LYS A 251 -6.60 -23.33 10.40
C LYS A 251 -6.81 -22.64 9.06
N TYR A 252 -8.06 -22.42 8.67
CA TYR A 252 -8.40 -21.89 7.36
C TYR A 252 -9.51 -20.86 7.46
N ASN A 253 -9.56 -19.94 6.51
CA ASN A 253 -10.55 -18.89 6.47
C ASN A 253 -11.87 -19.39 5.91
N ILE A 254 -12.96 -18.77 6.37
CA ILE A 254 -14.28 -18.96 5.77
C ILE A 254 -14.30 -18.38 4.35
N VAL A 255 -14.90 -19.11 3.40
CA VAL A 255 -15.09 -18.65 2.03
C VAL A 255 -16.55 -18.26 1.85
N LEU A 256 -16.80 -16.96 1.71
CA LEU A 256 -18.15 -16.42 1.56
C LEU A 256 -18.59 -16.44 0.08
N PRO A 257 -19.84 -16.83 -0.23
CA PRO A 257 -20.40 -16.68 -1.57
C PRO A 257 -20.42 -15.22 -2.03
N LEU A 258 -20.26 -14.96 -3.33
CA LEU A 258 -20.20 -13.59 -3.89
C LEU A 258 -21.35 -12.70 -3.42
N TYR A 259 -22.59 -13.18 -3.41
CA TYR A 259 -23.74 -12.39 -2.98
C TYR A 259 -23.72 -12.04 -1.47
N VAL A 260 -23.05 -12.83 -0.63
CA VAL A 260 -22.85 -12.49 0.79
C VAL A 260 -21.82 -11.37 0.90
N GLN A 261 -20.74 -11.46 0.12
CA GLN A 261 -19.74 -10.40 0.05
C GLN A 261 -20.32 -9.08 -0.49
N ASP A 262 -21.27 -9.14 -1.45
CA ASP A 262 -21.97 -7.98 -1.98
C ASP A 262 -22.77 -7.27 -0.88
N TYR A 263 -23.53 -8.05 -0.10
CA TYR A 263 -24.24 -7.54 1.06
C TYR A 263 -23.28 -6.87 2.06
N ILE A 264 -22.16 -7.52 2.37
CA ILE A 264 -21.16 -7.01 3.32
C ILE A 264 -20.55 -5.71 2.81
N MET A 265 -20.24 -5.59 1.51
CA MET A 265 -19.77 -4.32 0.93
C MET A 265 -20.80 -3.20 1.13
N HIS A 266 -22.07 -3.43 0.78
CA HIS A 266 -23.14 -2.44 0.99
C HIS A 266 -23.30 -2.06 2.47
N HIS A 267 -23.10 -3.01 3.39
CA HIS A 267 -23.08 -2.73 4.83
C HIS A 267 -21.89 -1.82 5.21
N ILE A 268 -20.68 -2.14 4.77
CA ILE A 268 -19.47 -1.32 4.99
C ILE A 268 -19.70 0.11 4.46
N LEU A 269 -20.24 0.25 3.25
CA LEU A 269 -20.58 1.55 2.65
C LEU A 269 -21.61 2.32 3.49
N SER A 270 -22.64 1.63 3.99
CA SER A 270 -23.68 2.21 4.85
C SER A 270 -23.10 2.72 6.17
N VAL A 271 -22.25 1.93 6.82
CA VAL A 271 -21.58 2.30 8.07
C VAL A 271 -20.61 3.47 7.84
N ALA A 272 -19.81 3.43 6.78
CA ALA A 272 -18.90 4.52 6.42
C ALA A 272 -19.67 5.83 6.18
N ASN A 273 -20.79 5.78 5.46
CA ASN A 273 -21.64 6.95 5.23
C ASN A 273 -22.22 7.51 6.55
N LYS A 274 -22.73 6.65 7.44
CA LYS A 274 -23.22 7.07 8.77
C LYS A 274 -22.11 7.75 9.60
N LYS A 275 -20.88 7.26 9.51
CA LYS A 275 -19.70 7.80 10.19
C LYS A 275 -18.99 8.93 9.44
N LYS A 276 -19.48 9.31 8.26
CA LYS A 276 -18.91 10.34 7.37
C LYS A 276 -17.46 10.05 6.96
N LEU A 277 -17.14 8.78 6.74
CA LEU A 277 -15.84 8.34 6.25
C LEU A 277 -15.83 8.36 4.73
N PHE A 278 -14.70 8.80 4.14
CA PHE A 278 -14.44 8.55 2.74
C PHE A 278 -13.95 7.12 2.53
N ILE A 279 -14.13 6.62 1.31
CA ILE A 279 -13.57 5.33 0.89
C ILE A 279 -12.82 5.54 -0.41
N GLN A 280 -11.56 5.13 -0.42
CA GLN A 280 -10.76 5.06 -1.64
C GLN A 280 -10.96 3.69 -2.27
N PHE A 281 -11.51 3.65 -3.49
CA PHE A 281 -11.55 2.42 -4.28
C PHE A 281 -10.35 2.39 -5.22
N HIS A 282 -9.52 1.36 -5.10
CA HIS A 282 -8.47 1.09 -6.05
C HIS A 282 -9.09 0.41 -7.27
N THR A 283 -9.39 1.22 -8.30
CA THR A 283 -10.01 0.77 -9.56
C THR A 283 -8.96 0.34 -10.61
N GLY A 284 -7.74 0.02 -10.16
CA GLY A 284 -6.77 -0.75 -10.94
C GLY A 284 -5.45 -0.04 -11.24
N LEU A 285 -4.37 -0.78 -11.01
CA LEU A 285 -3.14 -0.89 -11.81
C LEU A 285 -2.55 -2.25 -11.45
N LEU A 286 -2.47 -3.15 -12.42
CA LEU A 286 -2.00 -4.52 -12.21
C LEU A 286 -0.46 -4.52 -12.20
N GLU A 287 0.14 -4.21 -11.06
CA GLU A 287 1.59 -4.40 -10.88
C GLU A 287 1.95 -5.87 -11.21
N GLY A 288 2.99 -6.07 -12.03
CA GLY A 288 3.47 -7.40 -12.38
C GLY A 288 2.72 -8.13 -13.51
N ASN A 289 1.92 -7.44 -14.32
CA ASN A 289 1.16 -8.01 -15.45
C ASN A 289 0.18 -9.14 -15.05
N ARG A 290 -0.46 -9.04 -13.88
CA ARG A 290 -1.37 -10.06 -13.32
C ARG A 290 -2.74 -9.48 -13.03
N GLY A 291 -3.83 -10.24 -13.22
CA GLY A 291 -5.17 -9.85 -12.75
C GLY A 291 -6.23 -9.78 -13.85
N ILE A 292 -7.46 -9.48 -13.47
CA ILE A 292 -8.63 -9.44 -14.38
C ILE A 292 -9.08 -7.99 -14.53
N LEU A 293 -8.84 -7.37 -15.69
CA LEU A 293 -9.19 -5.96 -15.92
C LEU A 293 -10.68 -5.68 -15.71
N SER A 294 -11.57 -6.60 -16.07
CA SER A 294 -13.02 -6.40 -15.87
C SER A 294 -13.42 -6.31 -14.39
N ASN A 295 -12.53 -6.68 -13.45
CA ASN A 295 -12.82 -6.49 -12.04
C ASN A 295 -12.90 -5.02 -11.64
N SER A 296 -12.18 -4.13 -12.34
CA SER A 296 -12.18 -2.71 -12.03
C SER A 296 -13.37 -1.93 -12.61
N ASN A 297 -14.28 -2.60 -13.30
CA ASN A 297 -15.50 -2.00 -13.83
C ASN A 297 -16.59 -2.04 -12.73
N PRO A 298 -16.90 -0.90 -12.07
CA PRO A 298 -17.91 -0.84 -11.01
C PRO A 298 -19.34 -1.03 -11.53
#